data_AF-B8CXY9-F1
#
_entry.id   AF-B8CXY9-F1
#
_cell.length_a   1.000
_cell.length_b   1.000
_cell.length_c   1.000
_cell.angle_alpha   90.00
_cell.angle_beta   90.00
_cell.angle_gamma   90.00
#
_symmetry.space_group_name_H-M   'P 1'
#
loop_
_entity.id
_entity.type
_entity.pdbx_description
1 polymer ?
#
loop_
_entity_poly.entity_id
_entity_poly.type
_entity_poly.pdbx_seq_one_letter_code
_entity_poly.pdbx_strand_id
1 'polypeptide(L)'
;MLTGKQRSYLRSEANNLNPVIHIGKDGITPSLLNQVDAALDDHELIKCRVLKNSLGEPRSFADEISSQLNCDVVQVIGNVFVLFRRNEEEPIYILP
;
A
#
# COMPACT_ATOMS: atom_id res chain seq x y z
N MET A 1 -8.74 -10.60 1.93
CA MET A 1 -8.54 -11.19 0.59
C MET A 1 -9.52 -10.56 -0.39
N LEU A 2 -9.01 -9.67 -1.25
CA LEU A 2 -9.80 -8.96 -2.25
C LEU A 2 -10.21 -9.84 -3.42
N THR A 3 -11.45 -9.69 -3.91
CA THR A 3 -11.88 -10.34 -5.16
C THR A 3 -11.20 -9.70 -6.38
N GLY A 4 -11.20 -10.40 -7.52
CA GLY A 4 -10.64 -9.85 -8.76
C GLY A 4 -11.30 -8.54 -9.20
N LYS A 5 -12.61 -8.40 -8.99
CA LYS A 5 -13.38 -7.17 -9.29
C LYS A 5 -12.98 -6.02 -8.36
N GLN A 6 -12.91 -6.28 -7.05
CA GLN A 6 -12.50 -5.30 -6.05
C GLN A 6 -11.08 -4.82 -6.29
N ARG A 7 -10.16 -5.75 -6.58
CA ARG A 7 -8.77 -5.39 -6.89
C ARG A 7 -8.68 -4.55 -8.17
N SER A 8 -9.51 -4.83 -9.18
CA SER A 8 -9.54 -4.01 -10.41
C SER A 8 -10.06 -2.59 -10.15
N TYR A 9 -11.09 -2.45 -9.32
CA TYR A 9 -11.63 -1.16 -8.89
C TYR A 9 -10.59 -0.36 -8.09
N LEU A 10 -9.98 -0.96 -7.07
CA LEU A 10 -8.93 -0.29 -6.28
C LEU A 10 -7.71 0.09 -7.12
N ARG A 11 -7.38 -0.68 -8.17
CA ARG A 11 -6.33 -0.31 -9.12
C ARG A 11 -6.68 0.94 -9.92
N SER A 12 -7.93 1.09 -10.39
CA SER A 12 -8.33 2.29 -11.12
C SER A 12 -8.29 3.53 -10.23
N GLU A 13 -8.76 3.40 -8.99
CA GLU A 13 -8.69 4.48 -7.99
C GLU A 13 -7.23 4.85 -7.69
N ALA A 14 -6.39 3.85 -7.44
CA ALA A 14 -4.99 4.06 -7.11
C ALA A 14 -4.20 4.77 -8.22
N ASN A 15 -4.58 4.65 -9.50
CA ASN A 15 -3.87 5.33 -10.58
C ASN A 15 -3.85 6.86 -10.42
N ASN A 16 -4.91 7.44 -9.86
CA ASN A 16 -5.04 8.88 -9.64
C ASN A 16 -4.29 9.37 -8.38
N LEU A 17 -3.84 8.45 -7.52
CA LEU A 17 -3.15 8.80 -6.28
C LEU A 17 -1.66 9.10 -6.53
N ASN A 18 -1.13 10.04 -5.76
CA ASN A 18 0.31 10.25 -5.67
C ASN A 18 0.91 9.35 -4.57
N PRO A 19 2.14 8.84 -4.72
CA PRO A 19 2.79 8.11 -3.64
C PRO A 19 2.98 9.01 -2.42
N VAL A 20 2.46 8.57 -1.28
CA VAL A 20 2.57 9.29 0.01
C VAL A 20 3.69 8.70 0.88
N ILE A 21 3.98 7.40 0.71
CA ILE A 21 5.07 6.72 1.41
C ILE A 21 6.28 6.51 0.48
N HIS A 22 7.48 6.72 1.00
CA HIS A 22 8.73 6.55 0.28
C HIS A 22 9.70 5.63 1.04
N ILE A 23 10.14 4.54 0.40
CA ILE A 23 11.05 3.55 0.97
C ILE A 23 12.45 3.79 0.43
N GLY A 24 13.36 4.22 1.30
CA GLY A 24 14.76 4.50 0.96
C GLY A 24 15.70 3.32 1.21
N LYS A 25 16.99 3.65 1.38
CA LYS A 25 18.08 2.71 1.68
C LYS A 25 17.85 1.87 2.95
N ASP A 26 17.19 2.45 3.95
CA ASP A 26 16.99 1.82 5.26
C ASP A 26 15.84 0.80 5.23
N GLY A 27 15.15 0.67 4.09
CA GLY A 27 14.10 -0.33 3.89
C GLY A 27 12.91 -0.13 4.82
N ILE A 28 12.39 -1.24 5.35
CA ILE A 28 11.29 -1.24 6.31
C ILE A 28 11.85 -0.99 7.71
N THR A 29 11.41 0.11 8.31
CA THR A 29 11.77 0.49 9.68
C THR A 29 10.49 0.62 10.51
N PRO A 30 10.57 0.54 11.85
CA PRO A 30 9.39 0.75 12.71
C PRO A 30 8.71 2.10 12.46
N SER A 31 9.48 3.15 12.20
CA SER A 31 8.92 4.46 11.87
C SER A 31 8.18 4.46 10.54
N LEU A 32 8.68 3.74 9.54
CA LEU A 32 8.00 3.62 8.25
C LEU A 32 6.69 2.84 8.42
N LEU A 33 6.71 1.73 9.16
CA LEU A 33 5.52 0.93 9.42
C LEU A 33 4.43 1.74 10.10
N ASN A 34 4.76 2.53 11.13
CA ASN A 34 3.81 3.41 11.79
C ASN A 34 3.22 4.47 10.84
N GLN A 35 4.02 5.00 9.91
CA GLN A 35 3.53 5.94 8.90
C GLN A 35 2.59 5.28 7.89
N VAL A 36 2.93 4.08 7.45
CA VAL A 36 2.09 3.29 6.55
C VAL A 36 0.78 2.94 7.24
N ASP A 37 0.83 2.55 8.51
CA ASP A 37 -0.32 2.18 9.34
C ASP A 37 -1.29 3.36 9.48
N ALA A 38 -0.79 4.52 9.91
CA ALA A 38 -1.61 5.74 10.00
C ALA A 38 -2.19 6.16 8.64
N ALA A 39 -1.40 6.07 7.56
CA ALA A 39 -1.88 6.42 6.24
C ALA A 39 -2.95 5.44 5.72
N LEU A 40 -2.88 4.16 6.10
CA LEU A 40 -3.91 3.17 5.79
C LEU A 40 -5.21 3.44 6.57
N ASP A 41 -5.13 3.91 7.81
CA ASP A 41 -6.33 4.26 8.59
C ASP A 41 -7.04 5.50 8.04
N ASP A 42 -6.27 6.52 7.65
CA ASP A 42 -6.82 7.80 7.16
C ASP A 42 -7.36 7.71 5.72
N HIS A 43 -6.83 6.79 4.91
CA HIS A 43 -7.10 6.78 3.47
C HIS A 43 -7.61 5.46 2.94
N GLU A 44 -7.48 4.35 3.67
CA GLU A 44 -7.70 2.96 3.25
C GLU A 44 -6.84 2.47 2.08
N LEU A 45 -6.60 3.30 1.06
CA LEU A 45 -5.86 3.00 -0.17
C LEU A 45 -4.68 3.96 -0.30
N ILE A 46 -3.46 3.42 -0.24
CA ILE A 46 -2.25 4.23 -0.32
C ILE A 46 -1.31 3.73 -1.42
N LYS A 47 -0.56 4.68 -1.98
CA LYS A 47 0.49 4.40 -2.95
C LYS A 47 1.86 4.63 -2.29
N CYS A 48 2.74 3.65 -2.43
CA CYS A 48 4.07 3.64 -1.86
C CYS A 48 5.10 3.58 -2.99
N ARG A 49 6.20 4.33 -2.87
CA ARG A 49 7.29 4.35 -3.84
C ARG A 49 8.58 3.87 -3.20
N VAL A 50 9.21 2.90 -3.83
CA VAL A 50 10.57 2.47 -3.53
C VAL A 50 11.56 3.35 -4.30
N LEU A 51 12.47 3.96 -3.56
CA LEU A 51 13.53 4.79 -4.11
C LEU A 51 14.64 3.92 -4.69
N LYS A 52 15.36 4.45 -5.69
CA LYS A 52 16.42 3.71 -6.41
C LYS A 52 17.61 3.30 -5.53
N ASN A 53 17.75 3.91 -4.36
CA ASN A 53 18.79 3.58 -3.38
C ASN A 53 18.38 2.50 -2.39
N SER A 54 17.15 1.97 -2.50
CA SER A 54 16.71 0.84 -1.69
C SER A 54 17.41 -0.44 -2.14
N LEU A 55 17.68 -1.31 -1.18
CA LEU A 55 18.35 -2.61 -1.40
C LEU A 55 17.36 -3.75 -1.66
N GLY A 56 16.05 -3.49 -1.51
CA GLY A 56 15.01 -4.52 -1.67
C GLY A 56 14.12 -4.29 -2.88
N GLU A 57 13.37 -5.34 -3.23
CA GLU A 57 12.41 -5.27 -4.33
C GLU A 57 11.06 -4.71 -3.88
N PRO A 58 10.38 -3.89 -4.71
CA PRO A 58 9.04 -3.37 -4.41
C PRO A 58 8.02 -4.45 -4.07
N ARG A 59 8.12 -5.61 -4.70
CA ARG A 59 7.27 -6.76 -4.39
C ARG A 59 7.51 -7.28 -2.98
N SER A 60 8.78 -7.48 -2.61
CA SER A 60 9.18 -7.95 -1.29
C SER A 60 8.72 -7.00 -0.19
N PHE A 61 8.89 -5.69 -0.39
CA PHE A 61 8.43 -4.70 0.60
C PHE A 61 6.91 -4.67 0.73
N ALA A 62 6.18 -4.76 -0.38
CA ALA A 62 4.72 -4.80 -0.35
C ALA A 62 4.21 -6.03 0.42
N ASP A 63 4.77 -7.20 0.15
CA ASP A 63 4.38 -8.46 0.81
C ASP A 63 4.77 -8.45 2.31
N GLU A 64 5.95 -7.91 2.67
CA GLU A 64 6.38 -7.76 4.07
C GLU A 64 5.48 -6.81 4.85
N ILE A 65 5.22 -5.60 4.32
CA ILE A 65 4.31 -4.62 4.96
C ILE A 65 2.90 -5.20 5.10
N SER A 66 2.41 -5.86 4.04
CA SER A 66 1.10 -6.53 4.03
C SER A 66 0.97 -7.53 5.17
N SER A 67 2.01 -8.34 5.40
CA SER A 67 2.03 -9.32 6.50
C SER A 67 2.05 -8.67 7.89
N GLN A 68 2.74 -7.53 8.04
CA GLN A 68 2.92 -6.88 9.35
C GLN A 68 1.71 -6.03 9.75
N LEU A 69 1.05 -5.38 8.78
CA LEU A 69 -0.06 -4.44 9.01
C LEU A 69 -1.44 -5.01 8.66
N ASN A 70 -1.50 -6.30 8.31
CA ASN A 70 -2.74 -7.00 7.91
C ASN A 70 -3.51 -6.26 6.81
N CYS A 71 -2.81 -5.77 5.80
CA CYS A 71 -3.40 -5.09 4.64
C CYS A 71 -3.25 -5.93 3.37
N ASP A 72 -4.07 -5.68 2.34
CA ASP A 72 -4.01 -6.37 1.06
C ASP A 72 -3.12 -5.62 0.05
N VAL A 73 -2.23 -6.35 -0.66
CA VAL A 73 -1.50 -5.79 -1.81
C VAL A 73 -2.41 -5.75 -3.04
N VAL A 74 -2.70 -4.54 -3.51
CA VAL A 74 -3.58 -4.32 -4.68
C VAL A 74 -2.80 -4.49 -5.98
N GLN A 75 -1.62 -3.89 -6.05
CA GLN A 75 -0.79 -3.87 -7.27
C GLN A 75 0.66 -3.50 -6.95
N VAL A 76 1.58 -4.02 -7.76
CA VAL A 76 2.99 -3.60 -7.81
C VAL A 76 3.33 -3.32 -9.28
N ILE A 77 3.78 -2.10 -9.60
CA ILE A 77 4.23 -1.69 -10.93
C ILE A 77 5.56 -0.94 -10.80
N GLY A 78 6.61 -1.49 -11.41
CA GLY A 78 7.94 -0.89 -11.36
C GLY A 78 8.37 -0.69 -9.91
N ASN A 79 8.73 0.54 -9.55
CA ASN A 79 9.14 0.90 -8.19
C ASN A 79 8.00 1.41 -7.30
N VAL A 80 6.75 1.22 -7.71
CA VAL A 80 5.57 1.68 -6.97
C VAL A 80 4.67 0.49 -6.63
N PHE A 81 4.09 0.50 -5.44
CA PHE A 81 3.08 -0.47 -5.06
C PHE A 81 1.92 0.20 -4.33
N VAL A 82 0.80 -0.51 -4.27
CA VAL A 82 -0.46 -0.04 -3.72
C VAL A 82 -0.93 -1.01 -2.65
N LEU A 83 -1.25 -0.47 -1.48
CA LEU A 83 -1.77 -1.21 -0.35
C LEU A 83 -3.19 -0.75 -0.05
N PHE A 84 -4.02 -1.69 0.41
CA PHE A 84 -5.37 -1.40 0.83
C PHE A 84 -5.68 -2.07 2.17
N ARG A 85 -6.25 -1.32 3.11
CA ARG A 85 -6.86 -1.85 4.33
C ARG A 85 -8.22 -1.19 4.49
N ARG A 86 -9.26 -2.02 4.61
CA ARG A 86 -10.62 -1.52 4.80
C ARG A 86 -10.79 -1.06 6.24
N ASN A 87 -11.35 0.14 6.42
CA ASN A 87 -11.89 0.61 7.67
C ASN A 87 -13.29 0.01 7.85
N GLU A 88 -13.51 -0.69 8.98
CA GLU A 88 -14.79 -1.34 9.27
C GLU A 88 -15.84 -0.37 9.82
N GLU A 89 -15.41 0.71 10.47
CA GLU A 89 -16.29 1.70 11.08
C GLU A 89 -16.75 2.74 10.05
N GLU A 90 -15.82 3.29 9.27
CA GLU A 90 -16.08 4.35 8.29
C GLU A 90 -15.40 4.06 6.94
N PRO A 91 -16.00 3.19 6.09
CA PRO A 91 -15.39 2.81 4.83
C PRO A 91 -15.41 3.96 3.81
N ILE A 92 -14.24 4.32 3.29
CA ILE A 92 -14.07 5.36 2.26
C ILE A 92 -14.35 4.78 0.87
N TYR A 93 -13.88 3.56 0.60
CA TYR A 93 -14.07 2.88 -0.69
C TYR A 93 -15.24 1.90 -0.66
N ILE A 94 -16.21 2.14 -1.55
CA ILE A 94 -17.34 1.22 -1.77
C ILE A 94 -16.90 0.13 -2.75
N LEU A 95 -16.61 -1.05 -2.21
CA LEU A 95 -16.13 -2.20 -2.98
C LEU A 95 -17.28 -2.91 -3.74
N PRO A 96 -17.13 -3.17 -5.06
CA PRO A 96 -18.11 -3.91 -5.87
C PRO A 96 -17.99 -5.44 -5.78
#